data_AF-A0A973LJ03-F1
#
_entry.id   AF-A0A973LJ03-F1
#
_cell.length_a   1.000
_cell.length_b   1.000
_cell.length_c   1.000
_cell.angle_alpha   90.00
_cell.angle_beta   90.00
_cell.angle_gamma   90.00
#
_symmetry.space_group_name_H-M   'P 1'
#
loop_
_entity.id
_entity.type
_entity.pdbx_description
1 polymer ?
#
loop_
_entity_poly.entity_id
_entity_poly.type
_entity_poly.pdbx_seq_one_letter_code
_entity_poly.pdbx_strand_id
1 'polypeptide(L)'
;MTALIVDAGGTLSGEVRLRGGDFDAEIEHVTLGLVARVEFEHGDGEGAGLGEFSRARVSGPFTLLAGEDKVIAFQAPVPWETPISEIGGQHLAGMALGVRTELAIAKAVDKGDLDEVAVEPLPSQLRVLEAFPPARYAGVLGEVELTFVADPAGRLSQGGRPGAGFEVRPRLGEGRAS
;
A
#
# COMPACT_ATOMS: atom_id res chain seq x y z
N MET A 1 2.15 11.75 -12.52
CA MET A 1 3.15 11.77 -11.44
C MET A 1 3.83 10.42 -11.47
N THR A 2 5.16 10.36 -11.30
CA THR A 2 5.87 9.09 -11.13
C THR A 2 5.57 8.58 -9.73
N ALA A 3 5.11 7.33 -9.59
CA ALA A 3 4.90 6.73 -8.28
C ALA A 3 6.23 6.69 -7.51
N LEU A 4 6.16 6.83 -6.19
CA LEU A 4 7.35 6.68 -5.36
C LEU A 4 7.71 5.19 -5.30
N ILE A 5 8.95 4.84 -5.67
CA ILE A 5 9.42 3.45 -5.72
C ILE A 5 10.20 3.13 -4.43
N VAL A 6 9.89 2.00 -3.81
CA VAL A 6 10.57 1.50 -2.61
C VAL A 6 10.66 -0.02 -2.61
N ASP A 7 11.70 -0.58 -2.00
CA ASP A 7 11.78 -2.05 -1.83
C ASP A 7 10.89 -2.52 -0.67
N ALA A 8 10.37 -3.74 -0.78
CA ALA A 8 9.80 -4.44 0.37
C ALA A 8 10.87 -4.62 1.48
N GLY A 9 10.54 -4.25 2.72
CA GLY A 9 11.52 -4.20 3.81
C GLY A 9 12.43 -2.96 3.80
N GLY A 10 12.26 -2.05 2.83
CA GLY A 10 13.04 -0.83 2.68
C GLY A 10 12.59 0.32 3.60
N THR A 11 13.01 1.54 3.27
CA THR A 11 12.61 2.77 3.96
C THR A 11 12.02 3.76 2.98
N LEU A 12 10.75 4.10 3.21
CA LEU A 12 10.05 5.15 2.50
C LEU A 12 10.52 6.51 3.02
N SER A 13 11.00 7.39 2.15
CA SER A 13 11.46 8.72 2.52
C SER A 13 10.74 9.79 1.70
N GLY A 14 10.42 10.91 2.33
CA GLY A 14 9.72 11.99 1.64
C GLY A 14 9.41 13.18 2.55
N GLU A 15 8.44 13.99 2.12
CA GLU A 15 7.98 15.18 2.82
C GLU A 15 6.47 15.15 2.95
N VAL A 16 5.96 15.43 4.15
CA VAL A 16 4.58 15.87 4.33
C VAL A 16 4.57 17.40 4.26
N ARG A 17 3.76 17.95 3.37
CA ARG A 17 3.58 19.40 3.19
C ARG A 17 2.21 19.80 3.69
N LEU A 18 2.18 20.69 4.67
CA LEU A 18 0.97 21.15 5.34
C LEU A 18 0.78 22.63 5.06
N ARG A 19 -0.48 23.04 4.93
CA ARG A 19 -0.87 24.45 4.81
C ARG A 19 -1.91 24.78 5.86
N GLY A 20 -1.62 25.76 6.71
CA GLY A 20 -2.55 26.27 7.70
C GLY A 20 -3.78 26.90 7.05
N GLY A 21 -4.94 26.70 7.67
CA GLY A 21 -6.20 27.33 7.26
C GLY A 21 -6.33 28.77 7.75
N ASP A 22 -7.56 29.17 8.05
CA ASP A 22 -7.88 30.54 8.50
C ASP A 22 -7.57 30.81 9.98
N PHE A 23 -7.33 29.75 10.77
CA PHE A 23 -7.04 29.82 12.20
C PHE A 23 -5.89 28.90 12.56
N ASP A 24 -5.22 29.21 13.67
CA ASP A 24 -4.20 28.33 14.26
C ASP A 24 -4.83 26.98 14.64
N ALA A 25 -4.12 25.89 14.32
CA ALA A 25 -4.56 24.53 14.60
C ALA A 25 -3.55 23.79 15.48
N GLU A 26 -4.05 23.15 16.53
CA GLU A 26 -3.26 22.25 17.36
C GLU A 26 -3.23 20.86 16.74
N ILE A 27 -2.08 20.52 16.14
CA ILE A 27 -1.81 19.20 15.57
C ILE A 27 -1.22 18.34 16.69
N GLU A 28 -1.87 17.22 17.02
CA GLU A 28 -1.38 16.28 18.03
C GLU A 28 -0.25 15.40 17.48
N HIS A 29 -0.39 14.97 16.22
CA HIS A 29 0.63 14.22 15.48
C HIS A 29 0.24 14.09 14.00
N VAL A 30 1.24 13.78 13.18
CA VAL A 30 1.06 13.39 11.77
C VAL A 30 1.44 11.92 11.62
N THR A 31 0.62 11.18 10.90
CA THR A 31 0.78 9.75 10.66
C THR A 31 0.76 9.44 9.16
N LEU A 32 1.58 8.49 8.74
CA LEU A 32 1.49 7.87 7.43
C LEU A 32 0.97 6.44 7.58
N GLY A 33 -0.07 6.10 6.82
CA GLY A 33 -0.61 4.74 6.71
C GLY A 33 -0.27 4.13 5.36
N LEU A 34 0.32 2.93 5.33
CA LEU A 34 0.43 2.15 4.10
C LEU A 34 -0.87 1.39 3.89
N VAL A 35 -1.40 1.51 2.68
CA VAL A 35 -2.71 0.96 2.31
C VAL A 35 -2.60 0.16 1.02
N ALA A 36 -3.42 -0.87 0.90
CA ALA A 36 -3.56 -1.66 -0.31
C ALA A 36 -5.02 -1.66 -0.76
N ARG A 37 -5.25 -1.82 -2.06
CA ARG A 37 -6.57 -2.24 -2.56
C ARG A 37 -6.83 -3.66 -2.08
N VAL A 38 -7.97 -3.83 -1.42
CA VAL A 38 -8.42 -5.11 -0.88
C VAL A 38 -9.79 -5.45 -1.45
N GLU A 39 -10.03 -6.73 -1.66
CA GLU A 39 -11.36 -7.29 -1.85
C GLU A 39 -11.86 -7.83 -0.52
N PHE A 40 -13.13 -7.58 -0.22
CA PHE A 40 -13.80 -8.12 0.95
C PHE A 40 -15.11 -8.78 0.54
N GLU A 41 -15.36 -9.97 1.09
CA GLU A 41 -16.64 -10.66 0.97
C GLU A 41 -17.58 -10.18 2.07
N HIS A 42 -18.76 -9.66 1.70
CA HIS A 42 -19.80 -9.31 2.66
C HIS A 42 -21.12 -10.01 2.28
N GLY A 43 -21.49 -11.06 3.01
CA GLY A 43 -22.72 -11.81 2.77
C GLY A 43 -22.77 -12.41 1.35
N ASP A 44 -23.76 -12.00 0.55
CA ASP A 44 -23.97 -12.47 -0.84
C ASP A 44 -23.27 -11.58 -1.90
N GLY A 45 -22.32 -10.73 -1.52
CA GLY A 45 -21.65 -9.81 -2.46
C GLY A 45 -20.15 -9.59 -2.21
N GLU A 46 -19.43 -9.31 -3.30
CA GLU A 46 -18.03 -8.87 -3.31
C GLU A 46 -17.95 -7.33 -3.29
N GLY A 47 -17.03 -6.77 -2.50
CA GLY A 47 -16.74 -5.33 -2.47
C GLY A 47 -15.24 -5.05 -2.49
N ALA A 48 -14.85 -3.88 -2.99
CA ALA A 48 -13.45 -3.45 -3.02
C ALA A 48 -13.26 -2.15 -2.23
N GLY A 49 -12.12 -2.03 -1.55
CA GLY A 49 -11.76 -0.84 -0.77
C GLY A 49 -10.28 -0.74 -0.46
N LEU A 50 -9.90 0.16 0.45
CA LEU A 50 -8.52 0.33 0.90
C LEU A 50 -8.35 -0.22 2.32
N GLY A 51 -7.52 -1.26 2.46
CA GLY A 51 -7.11 -1.79 3.75
C GLY A 51 -5.79 -1.16 4.18
N GLU A 52 -5.73 -0.60 5.39
CA GLU A 52 -4.46 -0.20 6.01
C GLU A 52 -3.78 -1.42 6.61
N PHE A 53 -2.48 -1.56 6.35
CA PHE A 53 -1.66 -2.68 6.86
C PHE A 53 -0.44 -2.23 7.64
N SER A 54 -0.05 -0.95 7.55
CA SER A 54 1.06 -0.40 8.35
C SER A 54 0.80 1.06 8.68
N ARG A 55 1.36 1.51 9.80
CA ARG A 55 1.19 2.87 10.31
C ARG A 55 2.49 3.37 10.95
N ALA A 56 2.93 4.56 10.59
CA ALA A 56 4.10 5.22 11.16
C ALA A 56 3.78 6.66 11.54
N ARG A 57 4.06 7.04 12.79
CA ARG A 57 4.00 8.45 13.22
C ARG A 57 5.25 9.17 12.73
N VAL A 58 5.06 10.28 12.01
CA VAL A 58 6.16 11.07 11.41
C VAL A 58 6.35 12.43 12.07
N SER A 59 5.42 12.85 12.94
CA SER A 59 5.56 14.03 13.79
C SER A 59 4.91 13.84 15.15
N GLY A 60 5.46 14.51 16.17
CA GLY A 60 4.79 14.79 17.44
C GLY A 60 3.87 16.02 17.35
N PRO A 61 3.43 16.56 18.50
CA PRO A 61 2.52 17.70 18.54
C PRO A 61 3.19 19.01 18.14
N PHE A 62 2.44 19.88 17.46
CA PHE A 62 2.82 21.25 17.12
C PHE A 62 1.60 22.11 16.80
N THR A 63 1.73 23.42 16.96
CA THR A 63 0.77 24.39 16.43
C THR A 63 1.11 24.67 14.96
N LEU A 64 0.14 24.53 14.06
CA LEU A 64 0.20 25.01 12.68
C LEU A 64 -0.51 26.35 12.62
N LEU A 65 0.22 27.44 12.35
CA LEU A 65 -0.34 28.79 12.35
C LEU A 65 -1.24 29.01 11.13
N ALA A 66 -2.19 29.94 11.25
CA ALA A 66 -3.04 30.34 10.12
C ALA A 66 -2.20 30.75 8.90
N GLY A 67 -2.46 30.13 7.75
CA GLY A 67 -1.72 30.35 6.50
C GLY A 67 -0.25 29.88 6.48
N GLU A 68 0.27 29.23 7.52
CA GLU A 68 1.64 28.70 7.55
C GLU A 68 1.80 27.55 6.55
N ASP A 69 2.83 27.61 5.70
CA ASP A 69 3.31 26.44 4.96
C ASP A 69 4.39 25.73 5.78
N LYS A 70 4.15 24.48 6.16
CA LYS A 70 5.05 23.65 6.98
C LYS A 70 5.45 22.38 6.25
N VAL A 71 6.73 22.04 6.32
CA VAL A 71 7.29 20.82 5.73
C VAL A 71 7.85 19.91 6.82
N ILE A 72 7.45 18.65 6.79
CA ILE A 72 7.92 17.61 7.72
C ILE A 72 8.57 16.51 6.88
N ALA A 73 9.90 16.46 6.90
CA ALA A 73 10.63 15.35 6.31
C ALA A 73 10.40 14.07 7.13
N PHE A 74 10.22 12.94 6.46
CA PHE A 74 9.99 11.66 7.12
C PHE A 74 10.86 10.54 6.55
N GLN A 75 11.05 9.53 7.39
CA GLN A 75 11.48 8.19 7.02
C GLN A 75 10.55 7.19 7.71
N ALA A 76 9.92 6.30 6.94
CA ALA A 76 9.00 5.30 7.45
C ALA A 76 9.43 3.90 6.97
N PRO A 77 9.53 2.91 7.87
CA PRO A 77 9.89 1.56 7.46
C PRO A 77 8.77 0.94 6.63
N VAL A 78 9.13 0.29 5.53
CA VAL A 78 8.24 -0.53 4.74
C VAL A 78 8.34 -1.96 5.27
N PRO A 79 7.23 -2.59 5.72
CA PRO A 79 7.26 -3.97 6.19
C PRO A 79 7.84 -4.93 5.13
N TRP A 80 8.51 -5.97 5.59
CA TRP A 80 9.09 -7.05 4.78
C TRP A 80 8.01 -7.90 4.10
N GLU A 81 6.81 -7.96 4.68
CA GLU A 81 5.60 -8.57 4.10
C GLU A 81 4.83 -7.60 3.18
N THR A 82 5.37 -6.40 2.92
CA THR A 82 4.71 -5.45 2.02
C THR A 82 4.59 -6.08 0.64
N PRO A 83 3.39 -6.01 0.03
CA PRO A 83 3.17 -6.58 -1.28
C PRO A 83 4.06 -6.00 -2.36
N ILE A 84 4.41 -6.81 -3.34
CA ILE A 84 5.06 -6.34 -4.56
C ILE A 84 3.98 -5.80 -5.49
N SER A 85 4.11 -4.57 -5.95
CA SER A 85 3.21 -3.96 -6.94
C SER A 85 3.89 -3.67 -8.27
N GLU A 86 5.22 -3.72 -8.33
CA GLU A 86 6.00 -3.45 -9.53
C GLU A 86 7.20 -4.40 -9.64
N ILE A 87 7.52 -4.83 -10.86
CA ILE A 87 8.74 -5.60 -11.15
C ILE A 87 9.41 -5.00 -12.39
N GLY A 88 10.59 -4.42 -12.22
CA GLY A 88 11.40 -3.94 -13.35
C GLY A 88 10.68 -2.87 -14.19
N GLY A 89 9.94 -1.97 -13.53
CA GLY A 89 9.15 -0.93 -14.19
C GLY A 89 7.75 -1.37 -14.65
N GLN A 90 7.36 -2.63 -14.44
CA GLN A 90 6.05 -3.15 -14.84
C GLN A 90 5.14 -3.36 -13.64
N HIS A 91 4.01 -2.66 -13.65
CA HIS A 91 2.98 -2.78 -12.64
C HIS A 91 2.27 -4.14 -12.69
N LEU A 92 2.05 -4.76 -11.54
CA LEU A 92 1.35 -6.04 -11.41
C LEU A 92 -0.18 -5.82 -11.36
N ALA A 93 -0.90 -6.53 -12.21
CA ALA A 93 -2.36 -6.41 -12.29
C ALA A 93 -3.04 -6.80 -10.96
N GLY A 94 -4.07 -6.03 -10.59
CA GLY A 94 -4.81 -6.20 -9.34
C GLY A 94 -4.17 -5.52 -8.13
N MET A 95 -2.90 -5.13 -8.23
CA MET A 95 -2.17 -4.51 -7.13
C MET A 95 -2.32 -3.01 -7.14
N ALA A 96 -2.69 -2.41 -6.01
CA ALA A 96 -2.59 -0.96 -5.85
C ALA A 96 -2.19 -0.67 -4.41
N LEU A 97 -1.07 0.02 -4.24
CA LEU A 97 -0.54 0.40 -2.94
C LEU A 97 -0.43 1.92 -2.86
N GLY A 98 -0.58 2.45 -1.66
CA GLY A 98 -0.41 3.87 -1.43
C GLY A 98 -0.05 4.21 0.00
N VAL A 99 0.31 5.48 0.18
CA VAL A 99 0.57 6.12 1.46
C VAL A 99 -0.53 7.13 1.69
N ARG A 100 -1.22 7.00 2.82
CA ARG A 100 -2.21 7.97 3.28
C ARG A 100 -1.63 8.82 4.38
N THR A 101 -1.72 10.13 4.23
CA THR A 101 -1.37 11.05 5.31
C THR A 101 -2.59 11.30 6.21
N GLU A 102 -2.43 11.20 7.52
CA GLU A 102 -3.46 11.51 8.51
C GLU A 102 -2.94 12.51 9.53
N LEU A 103 -3.71 13.59 9.75
CA LEU A 103 -3.44 14.59 10.77
C LEU A 103 -4.42 14.41 11.92
N ALA A 104 -3.89 14.15 13.11
CA ALA A 104 -4.69 14.21 14.33
C ALA A 104 -4.74 15.65 14.81
N ILE A 105 -5.93 16.25 14.76
CA ILE A 105 -6.22 17.61 15.22
C ILE A 105 -7.08 17.46 16.48
N ALA A 106 -7.02 18.37 17.44
CA ALA A 106 -7.77 18.22 18.69
C ALA A 106 -9.25 17.79 18.48
N LYS A 107 -9.57 16.56 18.90
CA LYS A 107 -10.89 15.88 18.76
C LYS A 107 -11.35 15.51 17.35
N ALA A 108 -10.49 15.60 16.34
CA ALA A 108 -10.78 15.25 14.96
C ALA A 108 -9.59 14.56 14.27
N VAL A 109 -9.86 13.85 13.18
CA VAL A 109 -8.82 13.34 12.28
C VAL A 109 -9.12 13.89 10.91
N ASP A 110 -8.14 14.59 10.34
CA ASP A 110 -8.18 15.01 8.95
C ASP A 110 -7.39 14.01 8.11
N LYS A 111 -8.05 13.47 7.08
CA LYS A 111 -7.43 12.53 6.16
C LYS A 111 -6.94 13.33 4.96
N GLY A 112 -5.62 13.45 4.87
CA GLY A 112 -4.97 14.08 3.75
C GLY A 112 -4.95 13.18 2.51
N ASP A 113 -4.03 13.51 1.62
CA ASP A 113 -3.91 12.87 0.32
C ASP A 113 -3.52 11.38 0.42
N LEU A 114 -3.90 10.66 -0.63
CA LEU A 114 -3.47 9.29 -0.90
C LEU A 114 -2.53 9.33 -2.11
N ASP A 115 -1.26 9.05 -1.85
CA ASP A 115 -0.22 8.99 -2.88
C ASP A 115 0.09 7.54 -3.25
N GLU A 116 0.24 7.27 -4.54
CA GLU A 116 0.59 5.94 -5.04
C GLU A 116 2.05 5.59 -4.75
N VAL A 117 2.28 4.34 -4.31
CA VAL A 117 3.61 3.79 -4.07
C VAL A 117 3.78 2.50 -4.85
N ALA A 118 4.87 2.45 -5.61
CA ALA A 118 5.34 1.23 -6.24
C ALA A 118 6.29 0.50 -5.29
N VAL A 119 6.06 -0.80 -5.09
CA VAL A 119 6.91 -1.63 -4.24
C VAL A 119 7.58 -2.70 -5.09
N GLU A 120 8.90 -2.66 -5.13
CA GLU A 120 9.74 -3.62 -5.85
C GLU A 120 10.19 -4.78 -4.93
N PRO A 121 10.43 -5.97 -5.51
CA PRO A 121 10.93 -7.11 -4.74
C PRO A 121 12.41 -6.96 -4.43
N LEU A 122 12.81 -7.43 -3.25
CA LEU A 122 14.22 -7.67 -2.96
C LEU A 122 14.81 -8.67 -3.97
N PRO A 123 16.13 -8.63 -4.23
CA PRO A 123 16.75 -9.57 -5.17
C PRO A 123 16.45 -11.04 -4.86
N SER A 124 16.37 -11.43 -3.58
CA SER A 124 15.99 -12.79 -3.17
C SER A 124 14.53 -13.12 -3.48
N GLN A 125 13.61 -12.18 -3.26
CA GLN A 125 12.19 -12.33 -3.60
C GLN A 125 12.01 -12.44 -5.11
N LEU A 126 12.73 -11.61 -5.89
CA LEU A 126 12.71 -11.66 -7.35
C LEU A 126 13.13 -13.05 -7.85
N ARG A 127 14.19 -13.65 -7.29
CA ARG A 127 14.60 -15.03 -7.67
C ARG A 127 13.53 -16.07 -7.38
N VAL A 128 12.78 -15.92 -6.29
CA VAL A 128 11.66 -16.81 -5.96
C VAL A 128 10.51 -16.61 -6.94
N LEU A 129 10.19 -15.37 -7.28
CA LEU A 129 9.14 -15.02 -8.25
C LEU A 129 9.51 -15.53 -9.66
N GLU A 130 10.75 -15.35 -10.10
CA GLU A 130 11.27 -15.88 -11.38
C GLU A 130 11.27 -17.41 -11.44
N ALA A 131 11.39 -18.09 -10.30
CA ALA A 131 11.29 -19.54 -10.21
C ALA A 131 9.84 -20.06 -10.28
N PHE A 132 8.86 -19.15 -10.21
CA PHE A 132 7.45 -19.42 -10.44
C PHE A 132 7.02 -18.86 -11.81
N PRO A 133 6.26 -19.64 -12.59
CA PRO A 133 5.65 -20.91 -12.24
C PRO A 133 6.63 -22.10 -12.34
N PRO A 134 6.33 -23.24 -11.68
CA PRO A 134 6.99 -24.49 -12.03
C PRO A 134 6.84 -24.75 -13.53
N ALA A 135 7.89 -25.27 -14.17
CA ALA A 135 8.03 -25.42 -15.63
C ALA A 135 6.80 -26.02 -16.36
N ARG A 136 5.97 -26.80 -15.66
CA ARG A 136 4.70 -27.35 -16.16
C ARG A 136 3.62 -26.31 -16.51
N TYR A 137 3.73 -25.06 -16.03
CA TYR A 137 2.83 -23.96 -16.41
C TYR A 137 3.53 -22.86 -17.21
N ALA A 138 4.81 -23.03 -17.56
CA ALA A 138 5.51 -22.11 -18.44
C ALA A 138 4.83 -22.10 -19.83
N GLY A 139 4.43 -20.93 -20.31
CA GLY A 139 3.70 -20.75 -21.58
C GLY A 139 2.17 -20.98 -21.51
N VAL A 140 1.65 -21.41 -20.36
CA VAL A 140 0.20 -21.59 -20.11
C VAL A 140 -0.39 -20.39 -19.34
N LEU A 141 0.46 -19.69 -18.60
CA LEU A 141 0.10 -18.50 -17.82
C LEU A 141 0.24 -17.24 -18.66
N GLY A 142 -0.90 -16.59 -18.92
CA GLY A 142 -0.95 -15.27 -19.57
C GLY A 142 -0.82 -14.12 -18.58
N GLU A 143 -1.20 -14.32 -17.32
CA GLU A 143 -1.18 -13.29 -16.26
C GLU A 143 -1.19 -13.95 -14.86
N VAL A 144 -0.51 -13.34 -13.89
CA VAL A 144 -0.61 -13.66 -12.46
C VAL A 144 -1.33 -12.49 -11.79
N GLU A 145 -2.52 -12.75 -11.30
CA GLU A 145 -3.28 -11.79 -10.49
C GLU A 145 -2.98 -12.04 -9.01
N LEU A 146 -2.66 -10.97 -8.29
CA LEU A 146 -2.43 -10.96 -6.84
C LEU A 146 -3.49 -10.07 -6.20
N THR A 147 -4.22 -10.59 -5.22
CA THR A 147 -5.27 -9.84 -4.53
C THR A 147 -5.07 -9.90 -3.02
N PHE A 148 -5.32 -8.78 -2.33
CA PHE A 148 -5.43 -8.75 -0.87
C PHE A 148 -6.83 -9.09 -0.43
N VAL A 149 -6.94 -10.12 0.40
CA VAL A 149 -8.16 -10.39 1.15
C VAL A 149 -8.05 -9.71 2.50
N ALA A 150 -9.04 -8.87 2.83
CA ALA A 150 -9.17 -8.28 4.16
C ALA A 150 -10.20 -9.05 5.01
N ASP A 151 -10.14 -8.88 6.33
CA ASP A 151 -11.24 -9.34 7.20
C ASP A 151 -12.56 -8.61 6.85
N PRO A 152 -13.72 -9.10 7.32
CA PRO A 152 -15.01 -8.42 7.07
C PRO A 152 -15.10 -6.98 7.58
N ALA A 153 -14.14 -6.50 8.38
CA ALA A 153 -14.01 -5.13 8.84
C ALA A 153 -13.03 -4.29 7.97
N GLY A 154 -12.54 -4.83 6.86
CA GLY A 154 -11.60 -4.18 5.95
C GLY A 154 -10.17 -4.09 6.47
N ARG A 155 -9.81 -4.87 7.50
CA ARG A 155 -8.46 -4.85 8.08
C ARG A 155 -7.57 -5.93 7.49
N LEU A 156 -6.34 -5.53 7.18
CA LEU A 156 -5.26 -6.43 6.80
C LEU A 156 -4.46 -6.82 8.04
N SER A 157 -4.39 -8.11 8.35
CA SER A 157 -3.63 -8.60 9.51
C SER A 157 -2.14 -8.68 9.17
N GLN A 158 -1.29 -8.00 9.93
CA GLN A 158 0.14 -8.32 10.00
C GLN A 158 0.41 -9.33 11.14
N GLY A 159 1.29 -10.30 10.89
CA GLY A 159 1.77 -11.23 11.92
C GLY A 159 1.09 -12.61 12.00
N GLY A 160 1.01 -13.34 10.88
CA GLY A 160 0.81 -14.80 10.90
C GLY A 160 -0.53 -15.32 11.44
N ARG A 161 -1.57 -14.49 11.53
CA ARG A 161 -2.96 -14.94 11.77
C ARG A 161 -3.71 -15.05 10.44
N PRO A 162 -4.61 -16.04 10.28
CA PRO A 162 -5.30 -16.27 9.02
C PRO A 162 -6.27 -15.12 8.73
N GLY A 163 -6.02 -14.40 7.62
CA GLY A 163 -6.86 -13.30 7.16
C GLY A 163 -6.31 -12.59 5.92
N ALA A 164 -4.99 -12.38 5.85
CA ALA A 164 -4.33 -11.84 4.66
C ALA A 164 -3.66 -12.99 3.87
N GLY A 165 -4.35 -13.51 2.86
CA GLY A 165 -3.78 -14.40 1.86
C GLY A 165 -3.47 -13.62 0.59
N PHE A 166 -2.36 -13.94 -0.07
CA PHE A 166 -2.17 -13.57 -1.47
C PHE A 166 -2.74 -14.72 -2.29
N GLU A 167 -3.78 -14.46 -3.08
CA GLU A 167 -4.23 -15.44 -4.06
C GLU A 167 -3.46 -15.22 -5.36
N VAL A 168 -2.76 -16.24 -5.84
CA VAL A 168 -2.14 -16.25 -7.17
C VAL A 168 -3.13 -16.93 -8.09
N ARG A 169 -3.84 -16.14 -8.92
CA ARG A 169 -4.74 -16.71 -9.92
C ARG A 169 -4.02 -16.81 -11.27
N PRO A 170 -3.76 -18.04 -11.76
CA PRO A 170 -3.27 -18.23 -13.11
C PRO A 170 -4.36 -17.87 -14.12
N ARG A 171 -4.19 -16.84 -14.95
CA ARG A 171 -5.02 -16.73 -16.17
C ARG A 171 -4.44 -17.63 -17.24
N LEU A 172 -5.17 -18.71 -17.56
CA LEU A 172 -4.87 -19.51 -18.74
C LEU A 172 -5.02 -18.61 -19.96
N GLY A 173 -3.97 -18.44 -20.75
CA GLY A 173 -4.12 -17.79 -22.05
C GLY A 173 -5.18 -18.54 -22.85
N GLU A 174 -6.15 -17.84 -23.43
CA GLU A 174 -7.06 -18.46 -24.39
C GLU A 174 -6.20 -19.02 -25.54
N GLY A 175 -5.94 -20.32 -25.49
CA GLY A 175 -5.26 -21.00 -26.57
C GLY A 175 -6.08 -20.80 -27.83
N ARG A 176 -5.51 -20.10 -28.82
CA ARG A 176 -6.00 -20.22 -30.19
C ARG A 176 -5.85 -21.69 -30.57
N ALA A 177 -6.97 -22.41 -30.55
CA ALA A 177 -7.09 -23.65 -31.28
C ALA A 177 -6.84 -23.34 -32.76
N SER A 178 -5.76 -23.87 -33.31
CA SER A 178 -5.59 -24.13 -34.74
C SER A 178 -5.23 -25.59 -34.91
#